data_AF-A0A1A8M523-F1
#
_entry.id   AF-A0A1A8M523-F1
#
_cell.length_a   1.000
_cell.length_b   1.000
_cell.length_c   1.000
_cell.angle_alpha   90.00
_cell.angle_beta   90.00
_cell.angle_gamma   90.00
#
_symmetry.space_group_name_H-M   'P 1'
#
loop_
_entity.id
_entity.type
_entity.pdbx_description
1 polymer ?
#
loop_
_entity_poly.entity_id
_entity_poly.type
_entity_poly.pdbx_seq_one_letter_code
_entity_poly.pdbx_strand_id
1 'polypeptide(L)'
;AWGLMQVDVNPRGGAHTRRGDWNSEEHLCQATEILIVFIERIQRKFPKWSKNEQLKGGIAAYNAGDGNIYSNKPEDVDKRTTGGDYSNDVVARAKWYKRNGF
;
A
#
# COMPACT_ATOMS: atom_id res chain seq x y z
N ALA A 1 11.44 -1.26 -9.24
CA ALA A 1 10.88 -2.07 -8.14
C ALA A 1 11.82 -3.23 -7.80
N TRP A 2 11.73 -3.77 -6.59
CA TRP A 2 12.59 -4.85 -6.07
C TRP A 2 11.82 -5.82 -5.18
N GLY A 3 12.10 -7.13 -5.30
CA GLY A 3 11.61 -8.19 -4.41
C GLY A 3 10.12 -8.54 -4.50
N LEU A 4 9.68 -9.48 -3.66
CA LEU A 4 8.31 -10.04 -3.66
C LEU A 4 7.23 -8.96 -3.59
N MET A 5 7.39 -8.00 -2.69
CA MET A 5 6.48 -6.87 -2.50
C MET A 5 6.80 -5.63 -3.36
N GLN A 6 7.74 -5.73 -4.31
CA GLN A 6 8.01 -4.69 -5.32
C GLN A 6 8.33 -3.29 -4.75
N VAL A 7 9.20 -3.22 -3.74
CA VAL A 7 9.66 -1.95 -3.13
C VAL A 7 10.20 -0.99 -4.21
N ASP A 8 9.74 0.26 -4.20
CA ASP A 8 10.17 1.25 -5.19
C ASP A 8 11.53 1.87 -4.84
N VAL A 9 12.54 1.38 -5.55
CA VAL A 9 13.95 1.77 -5.44
C VAL A 9 14.34 2.81 -6.49
N ASN A 10 13.38 3.27 -7.32
CA ASN A 10 13.64 4.27 -8.34
C ASN A 10 13.93 5.62 -7.65
N PRO A 11 15.07 6.28 -7.94
CA PRO A 11 15.40 7.59 -7.38
C PRO A 11 14.39 8.68 -7.75
N ARG A 12 13.62 8.51 -8.83
CA ARG A 12 12.56 9.43 -9.27
C ARG A 12 11.17 9.05 -8.73
N GLY A 13 11.08 8.01 -7.93
CA GLY A 13 9.87 7.49 -7.30
C GLY A 13 10.03 7.43 -5.77
N GLY A 14 9.82 6.25 -5.19
CA GLY A 14 9.93 6.01 -3.75
C GLY A 14 11.35 6.13 -3.17
N ALA A 15 12.38 5.98 -4.01
CA ALA A 15 13.80 6.13 -3.66
C ALA A 15 14.24 5.33 -2.40
N HIS A 16 13.63 4.17 -2.15
CA HIS A 16 13.99 3.33 -1.01
C HIS A 16 15.30 2.57 -1.26
N THR A 17 16.17 2.50 -0.24
CA THR A 17 17.35 1.62 -0.25
C THR A 17 16.93 0.18 -0.03
N ARG A 18 17.35 -0.75 -0.90
CA ARG A 18 17.01 -2.18 -0.80
C ARG A 18 17.59 -2.80 0.49
N ARG A 19 16.82 -3.66 1.16
CA ARG A 19 17.25 -4.48 2.30
C ARG A 19 17.00 -5.96 2.02
N GLY A 20 17.96 -6.82 2.36
CA GLY A 20 17.90 -8.27 2.15
C GLY A 20 17.76 -8.75 0.71
N ASP A 21 17.68 -10.07 0.56
CA ASP A 21 17.38 -10.73 -0.72
C ASP A 21 15.93 -10.54 -1.15
N TRP A 22 15.67 -10.68 -2.45
CA TRP A 22 14.39 -10.40 -3.10
C TRP A 22 13.19 -11.15 -2.49
N ASN A 23 13.42 -12.30 -1.84
CA ASN A 23 12.43 -13.16 -1.19
C ASN A 23 12.69 -13.36 0.31
N SER A 24 13.58 -12.57 0.91
CA SER A 24 13.95 -12.70 2.32
C SER A 24 12.89 -12.12 3.26
N GLU A 25 12.91 -12.58 4.51
CA GLU A 25 12.12 -11.97 5.59
C GLU A 25 12.46 -10.49 5.76
N GLU A 26 13.74 -10.13 5.65
CA GLU A 26 14.19 -8.73 5.74
C GLU A 26 13.52 -7.85 4.67
N HIS A 27 13.39 -8.35 3.44
CA HIS A 27 12.66 -7.65 2.37
C HIS A 27 11.17 -7.50 2.69
N LEU A 28 10.53 -8.55 3.22
CA LEU A 28 9.11 -8.50 3.60
C LEU A 28 8.86 -7.53 4.77
N CYS A 29 9.76 -7.51 5.76
CA CYS A 29 9.75 -6.55 6.86
C CYS A 29 9.87 -5.12 6.34
N GLN A 30 10.87 -4.85 5.48
CA GLN A 30 11.05 -3.53 4.87
C GLN A 30 9.78 -3.05 4.12
N ALA A 31 9.22 -3.90 3.27
CA ALA A 31 8.05 -3.55 2.48
C ALA A 31 6.83 -3.29 3.38
N THR A 32 6.69 -4.05 4.47
CA THR A 32 5.61 -3.87 5.45
C THR A 32 5.78 -2.58 6.25
N GLU A 33 7.00 -2.20 6.64
CA GLU A 33 7.30 -0.91 7.26
C GLU A 33 6.85 0.26 6.36
N ILE A 34 7.14 0.19 5.06
CA ILE A 34 6.69 1.20 4.08
C ILE A 34 5.17 1.26 4.01
N LEU A 35 4.48 0.12 4.00
CA LEU A 35 3.01 0.07 4.04
C LEU A 35 2.46 0.72 5.32
N ILE A 36 3.05 0.45 6.48
CA ILE A 36 2.65 1.07 7.75
C ILE A 36 2.77 2.60 7.66
N VAL A 37 3.89 3.11 7.13
CA VAL A 37 4.08 4.56 6.93
C VAL A 37 2.97 5.16 6.06
N PHE A 38 2.57 4.48 4.98
CA PHE A 38 1.47 4.95 4.14
C PHE A 38 0.12 4.90 4.85
N ILE A 39 -0.17 3.85 5.60
CA ILE A 39 -1.39 3.78 6.42
C ILE A 39 -1.43 4.97 7.38
N GLU A 40 -0.36 5.25 8.12
CA GLU A 40 -0.31 6.39 9.03
C GLU A 40 -0.48 7.74 8.32
N ARG A 41 0.11 7.92 7.13
CA ARG A 41 -0.08 9.13 6.32
C ARG A 41 -1.55 9.31 5.93
N ILE A 42 -2.21 8.24 5.53
CA ILE A 42 -3.64 8.26 5.18
C ILE A 42 -4.52 8.51 6.40
N GLN A 43 -4.19 7.94 7.57
CA GLN A 43 -4.88 8.24 8.83
C GLN A 43 -4.81 9.73 9.18
N ARG A 44 -3.63 10.36 9.04
CA ARG A 44 -3.45 11.80 9.26
C ARG A 44 -4.17 12.65 8.22
N LYS A 45 -4.15 12.23 6.94
CA LYS A 45 -4.76 12.94 5.82
C LYS A 45 -6.29 12.89 5.85
N PHE A 46 -6.86 11.76 6.26
CA PHE A 46 -8.30 11.52 6.32
C PHE A 46 -8.73 11.02 7.71
N PRO A 47 -8.66 11.86 8.74
CA PRO A 47 -8.91 11.45 10.12
C PRO A 47 -10.38 11.05 10.38
N LYS A 48 -11.31 11.48 9.50
CA LYS A 48 -12.74 11.17 9.58
C LYS A 48 -13.11 9.83 8.94
N TRP A 49 -12.21 9.22 8.17
CA TRP A 49 -12.44 7.88 7.61
C TRP A 49 -12.40 6.83 8.73
N SER A 50 -13.18 5.77 8.56
CA SER A 50 -13.10 4.58 9.39
C SER A 50 -11.72 3.91 9.26
N LYS A 51 -11.36 3.06 10.24
CA LYS A 51 -10.09 2.33 10.21
C LYS A 51 -9.93 1.45 8.97
N ASN A 52 -11.03 0.86 8.48
CA ASN A 52 -11.01 0.02 7.27
C ASN A 52 -10.78 0.86 6.00
N GLU A 53 -11.37 2.05 5.91
CA GLU A 53 -11.14 2.98 4.80
C GLU A 53 -9.71 3.52 4.82
N GLN A 54 -9.18 3.84 6.01
CA GLN A 54 -7.78 4.25 6.18
C GLN A 54 -6.80 3.13 5.79
N LEU A 55 -7.07 1.89 6.18
CA LEU A 55 -6.28 0.73 5.76
C LEU A 55 -6.29 0.57 4.24
N LYS A 56 -7.46 0.61 3.62
CA LYS A 56 -7.60 0.49 2.17
C LYS A 56 -6.89 1.64 1.43
N GLY A 57 -7.03 2.88 1.91
CA GLY A 57 -6.31 4.02 1.37
C GLY A 57 -4.79 3.89 1.52
N GLY A 58 -4.30 3.32 2.63
CA GLY A 58 -2.88 3.02 2.82
C GLY A 58 -2.35 1.99 1.82
N ILE A 59 -3.13 0.96 1.51
CA ILE A 59 -2.81 -0.02 0.46
C ILE A 59 -2.77 0.66 -0.92
N ALA A 60 -3.72 1.53 -1.24
CA ALA A 60 -3.70 2.30 -2.49
C ALA A 60 -2.47 3.22 -2.58
N ALA A 61 -2.14 3.91 -1.48
CA ALA A 61 -0.96 4.77 -1.38
C ALA A 61 0.36 4.01 -1.52
N TYR A 62 0.42 2.73 -1.16
CA TYR A 62 1.60 1.90 -1.41
C TYR A 62 1.94 1.80 -2.90
N ASN A 63 0.91 1.74 -3.76
CA ASN A 63 1.09 1.71 -5.22
C ASN A 63 1.29 3.11 -5.83
N ALA A 64 0.46 4.08 -5.42
CA ALA A 64 0.37 5.37 -6.11
C ALA A 64 1.07 6.54 -5.37
N GLY A 65 1.52 6.33 -4.13
CA GLY A 65 1.91 7.38 -3.20
C GLY A 65 0.71 8.10 -2.58
N ASP A 66 0.87 8.59 -1.35
CA ASP A 66 -0.21 9.25 -0.60
C ASP A 66 -0.69 10.57 -1.23
N GLY A 67 0.16 11.24 -2.02
CA GLY A 67 -0.21 12.41 -2.82
C GLY A 67 -1.31 12.12 -3.85
N ASN A 68 -1.39 10.89 -4.35
CA ASN A 68 -2.41 10.46 -5.32
C ASN A 68 -3.70 9.95 -4.67
N ILE A 69 -3.76 9.87 -3.34
CA ILE A 69 -5.01 9.66 -2.61
C ILE A 69 -5.53 11.03 -2.20
N TYR A 70 -6.25 11.71 -3.10
CA TYR A 70 -6.62 13.12 -2.95
C TYR A 70 -8.11 13.36 -2.66
N SER A 71 -8.96 12.39 -2.98
CA SER A 71 -10.40 12.53 -2.75
C SER A 71 -10.71 12.29 -1.27
N ASN A 72 -11.62 13.10 -0.70
CA ASN A 72 -12.17 12.85 0.64
C ASN A 72 -13.18 11.70 0.67
N LYS A 73 -13.42 11.05 -0.48
CA LYS A 73 -14.33 9.93 -0.66
C LYS A 73 -13.57 8.60 -0.69
N PRO A 74 -13.78 7.69 0.28
CA PRO A 74 -13.10 6.40 0.32
C PRO A 74 -13.31 5.51 -0.92
N GLU A 75 -14.43 5.69 -1.63
CA GLU A 75 -14.73 4.98 -2.88
C GLU A 75 -13.78 5.36 -4.05
N ASP A 76 -13.10 6.49 -3.94
CA ASP A 76 -12.25 7.06 -4.99
C ASP A 76 -10.76 6.73 -4.83
N VAL A 77 -10.38 5.98 -3.79
CA VAL A 77 -8.96 5.74 -3.41
C VAL A 77 -8.12 5.14 -4.53
N ASP A 78 -8.71 4.32 -5.40
CA ASP A 78 -7.98 3.64 -6.46
C ASP A 78 -7.93 4.43 -7.78
N LYS A 79 -8.60 5.59 -7.91
CA LYS A 79 -8.70 6.34 -9.18
C LYS A 79 -7.36 6.67 -9.85
N ARG A 80 -6.28 6.73 -9.09
CA ARG A 80 -4.91 6.98 -9.58
C ARG A 80 -3.92 5.85 -9.29
N THR A 81 -4.41 4.70 -8.87
CA THR A 81 -3.59 3.49 -8.77
C THR A 81 -3.43 2.84 -10.14
N THR A 82 -2.43 1.98 -10.29
CA THR A 82 -2.29 1.13 -11.48
C THR A 82 -3.58 0.32 -11.67
N GLY A 83 -4.16 0.37 -12.88
CA GLY A 83 -5.41 -0.34 -13.21
C GLY A 83 -6.68 0.33 -12.69
N GLY A 84 -6.59 1.29 -11.77
CA GLY A 84 -7.76 1.93 -11.18
C GLY A 84 -8.44 1.08 -10.10
N ASP A 85 -7.80 0.00 -9.64
CA ASP A 85 -8.40 -1.02 -8.77
C ASP A 85 -7.43 -1.67 -7.77
N TYR A 86 -6.23 -1.11 -7.57
CA TYR A 86 -5.17 -1.78 -6.82
C TYR A 86 -5.58 -2.20 -5.40
N SER A 87 -6.11 -1.30 -4.58
CA SER A 87 -6.50 -1.64 -3.21
C SER A 87 -7.77 -2.50 -3.16
N ASN A 88 -8.70 -2.33 -4.10
CA ASN A 88 -9.85 -3.22 -4.26
C ASN A 88 -9.41 -4.67 -4.47
N ASP A 89 -8.52 -4.90 -5.44
CA ASP A 89 -8.00 -6.24 -5.75
C ASP A 89 -7.22 -6.83 -4.57
N VAL A 90 -6.28 -6.07 -3.99
CA VAL A 90 -5.48 -6.53 -2.84
C VAL A 90 -6.37 -6.91 -1.65
N VAL A 91 -7.40 -6.10 -1.31
CA VAL A 91 -8.32 -6.42 -0.21
C VAL A 91 -9.16 -7.67 -0.52
N ALA A 92 -9.60 -7.85 -1.77
CA ALA A 92 -10.34 -9.05 -2.17
C ALA A 92 -9.47 -10.32 -2.02
N ARG A 93 -8.21 -10.27 -2.47
CA ARG A 93 -7.23 -11.36 -2.30
C ARG A 93 -6.92 -11.61 -0.83
N ALA A 94 -6.71 -10.57 -0.03
CA ALA A 94 -6.46 -10.70 1.41
C ALA A 94 -7.63 -11.40 2.13
N LYS A 95 -8.88 -11.06 1.77
CA LYS A 95 -10.07 -11.76 2.28
C LYS A 95 -10.11 -13.24 1.87
N TRP A 96 -9.65 -13.56 0.65
CA TRP A 96 -9.52 -14.95 0.23
C TRP A 96 -8.44 -15.68 1.03
N TYR A 97 -7.24 -15.13 1.17
CA TYR A 97 -6.17 -15.72 1.99
C TYR A 97 -6.59 -15.91 3.45
N LYS A 98 -7.34 -14.96 4.02
CA LYS A 98 -7.88 -15.07 5.38
C LYS A 98 -8.76 -16.30 5.59
N ARG A 99 -9.44 -16.75 4.54
CA ARG A 99 -10.28 -17.96 4.54
C ARG A 99 -9.51 -19.23 4.17
N ASN A 100 -8.25 -19.11 3.75
CA ASN A 100 -7.43 -20.19 3.20
C ASN A 100 -6.07 -20.31 3.92
N GLY A 101 -6.04 -20.10 5.24
CA GLY A 101 -4.88 -20.43 6.08
C GLY A 101 -3.94 -19.27 6.44
N PHE A 102 -4.34 -18.02 6.20
CA PHE A 102 -3.64 -16.81 6.65
C PHE A 102 -4.48 -16.00 7.65
#